data_AF-A0A0F7SPD8-F1
#
_entry.id   AF-A0A0F7SPD8-F1
#
_cell.length_a   1.000
_cell.length_b   1.000
_cell.length_c   1.000
_cell.angle_alpha   90.00
_cell.angle_beta   90.00
_cell.angle_gamma   90.00
#
_symmetry.space_group_name_H-M   'P 1'
#
loop_
_entity.id
_entity.type
_entity.pdbx_description
1 polymer ?
#
loop_
_entity_poly.entity_id
_entity_poly.type
_entity_poly.pdbx_seq_one_letter_code
_entity_poly.pdbx_strand_id
1 'polypeptide(L)'
;MIPLQTLPCFILLVASSISQTALSAIVPALSSSSFLEAGAYPPIRLVQAWNPEVGENGSWLIRALEIDSPASDTCKPVSSISSEKIISLISSNSAFQSGELEKAEGEWVEREAGEGIEETWARAWAKMGSCLLGSESTNPDDVPVFFDLAHRIHQKLPTFSILDDSDISPAEDTSYELSEILSVIKTSTGYNALLTCADDLSIQSISYPISLSGSRESPDFSPREPAFHDASSGCPSSGIIYHPSLLSLLPKKNPQPTHTWDPIFRPSPRPIKNIPTPQIEPTKKLDFVFGKMERREKDKETQKADSPVWGKRDRDEL
;
A
#
# COMPACT_ATOMS: atom_id res chain seq x y z
N MET A 1 -48.14 -10.94 55.58
CA MET A 1 -47.32 -11.05 56.81
C MET A 1 -46.82 -9.66 57.16
N ILE A 2 -47.24 -9.13 58.31
CA ILE A 2 -46.78 -7.90 58.98
C ILE A 2 -45.67 -8.35 59.97
N PRO A 3 -44.81 -7.51 60.59
CA PRO A 3 -43.93 -6.41 60.14
C PRO A 3 -42.46 -6.67 60.58
N LEU A 4 -41.56 -5.69 60.43
CA LEU A 4 -40.62 -5.40 61.53
C LEU A 4 -40.38 -3.88 61.63
N GLN A 5 -40.72 -3.33 62.79
CA GLN A 5 -40.44 -1.98 63.25
C GLN A 5 -38.99 -1.88 63.76
N THR A 6 -38.36 -0.70 63.68
CA THR A 6 -37.94 0.15 64.83
C THR A 6 -37.06 1.34 64.38
N LEU A 7 -37.66 2.54 64.31
CA LEU A 7 -37.39 3.80 65.07
C LEU A 7 -35.93 4.32 65.33
N PRO A 8 -35.73 5.62 65.67
CA PRO A 8 -35.03 6.61 64.83
C PRO A 8 -33.81 7.25 65.51
N CYS A 9 -33.05 8.09 64.80
CA CYS A 9 -32.23 9.13 65.43
C CYS A 9 -32.21 10.42 64.60
N PHE A 10 -32.72 11.48 65.22
CA PHE A 10 -32.60 12.89 64.86
C PHE A 10 -31.13 13.35 64.96
N ILE A 11 -30.60 14.06 63.95
CA ILE A 11 -29.71 15.22 64.15
C ILE A 11 -29.98 16.25 63.03
N LEU A 12 -30.04 17.51 63.45
CA LEU A 12 -30.40 18.75 62.76
C LEU A 12 -29.49 19.18 61.58
N LEU A 13 -30.17 19.79 60.59
CA LEU A 13 -29.87 21.07 59.88
C LEU A 13 -28.45 21.65 59.93
N VAL A 14 -27.88 21.96 58.76
CA VAL A 14 -27.46 23.33 58.38
C VAL A 14 -27.59 23.52 56.87
N ALA A 15 -28.31 24.57 56.46
CA ALA A 15 -28.36 25.09 55.10
C ALA A 15 -27.11 25.94 54.80
N SER A 16 -26.55 25.85 53.59
CA SER A 16 -25.76 26.96 53.04
C SER A 16 -25.72 26.88 51.51
N SER A 17 -26.37 27.86 50.90
CA SER A 17 -26.25 28.23 49.49
C SER A 17 -24.94 28.98 49.30
N ILE A 18 -24.03 28.52 48.44
CA ILE A 18 -22.93 29.36 47.93
C ILE A 18 -22.70 29.12 46.43
N SER A 19 -22.98 30.19 45.69
CA SER A 19 -22.47 30.70 44.42
C SER A 19 -21.74 29.80 43.43
N GLN A 20 -22.26 29.85 42.19
CA GLN A 20 -21.49 29.74 40.97
C GLN A 20 -20.37 30.79 40.95
N THR A 21 -19.13 30.35 40.85
CA THR A 21 -18.03 31.16 40.31
C THR A 21 -17.08 30.27 39.55
N ALA A 22 -16.77 30.73 38.34
CA ALA A 22 -15.89 30.10 37.37
C ALA A 22 -14.53 29.72 37.96
N LEU A 23 -14.10 28.49 37.67
CA LEU A 23 -12.70 28.10 37.75
C LEU A 23 -12.29 27.50 36.41
N SER A 24 -11.58 28.36 35.69
CA SER A 24 -10.53 28.11 34.69
C SER A 24 -10.25 26.65 34.36
N ALA A 25 -10.32 26.36 33.06
CA ALA A 25 -9.73 25.20 32.43
C ALA A 25 -8.27 25.03 32.89
N ILE A 26 -8.03 24.01 33.70
CA ILE A 26 -6.72 23.37 33.81
C ILE A 26 -6.82 22.17 32.89
N VAL A 27 -6.50 22.38 31.61
CA VAL A 27 -6.14 21.28 30.73
C VAL A 27 -4.78 20.80 31.25
N PRO A 28 -4.64 19.57 31.77
CA PRO A 28 -3.30 19.06 31.99
C PRO A 28 -2.66 18.95 30.61
N ALA A 29 -1.57 19.68 30.40
CA ALA A 29 -0.67 19.45 29.29
C ALA A 29 -0.23 17.98 29.39
N LEU A 30 -0.83 17.13 28.55
CA LEU A 30 -0.45 15.74 28.43
C LEU A 30 0.98 15.70 27.91
N SER A 31 1.89 15.44 28.83
CA SER A 31 3.24 14.92 28.59
C SER A 31 3.17 13.86 27.50
N SER A 32 3.91 14.10 26.42
CA SER A 32 3.95 13.40 25.14
C SER A 32 4.58 12.00 25.19
N SER A 33 4.16 11.14 26.14
CA SER A 33 4.75 9.80 26.31
C SER A 33 3.78 8.71 26.76
N SER A 34 2.47 8.96 26.87
CA SER A 34 1.50 8.00 27.41
C SER A 34 0.53 7.39 26.38
N PHE A 35 0.87 7.35 25.10
CA PHE A 35 0.05 6.61 24.11
C PHE A 35 0.16 5.08 24.27
N LEU A 36 1.09 4.59 25.10
CA LEU A 36 1.57 3.20 25.08
C LEU A 36 1.44 2.45 26.41
N GLU A 37 0.33 2.61 27.13
CA GLU A 37 0.06 1.75 28.30
C GLU A 37 -1.23 0.90 28.22
N ALA A 38 -1.98 0.92 27.10
CA ALA A 38 -3.14 0.04 26.97
C ALA A 38 -3.59 -0.19 25.53
N GLY A 39 -2.91 -1.05 24.77
CA GLY A 39 -3.48 -1.69 23.55
C GLY A 39 -4.13 -0.76 22.52
N ALA A 40 -3.76 0.51 22.48
CA ALA A 40 -4.36 1.52 21.62
C ALA A 40 -3.48 1.69 20.39
N TYR A 41 -3.95 1.16 19.26
CA TYR A 41 -3.30 1.36 17.97
C TYR A 41 -3.34 2.84 17.57
N PRO A 42 -2.32 3.35 16.88
CA PRO A 42 -2.40 4.68 16.29
C PRO A 42 -3.53 4.73 15.23
N PRO A 43 -4.12 5.90 14.97
CA PRO A 43 -5.03 6.06 13.85
C PRO A 43 -4.27 5.77 12.56
N ILE A 44 -4.84 4.92 11.71
CA ILE A 44 -4.22 4.51 10.44
C ILE A 44 -5.12 4.83 9.26
N ARG A 45 -4.55 4.74 8.06
CA ARG A 45 -5.24 4.72 6.78
C ARG A 45 -4.70 3.64 5.87
N LEU A 46 -5.61 2.88 5.24
CA LEU A 46 -5.26 2.05 4.09
C LEU A 46 -5.34 2.91 2.85
N VAL A 47 -4.29 2.90 2.05
CA VAL A 47 -4.23 3.65 0.81
C VAL A 47 -4.16 2.69 -0.36
N GLN A 48 -5.20 2.70 -1.18
CA GLN A 48 -5.27 1.91 -2.41
C GLN A 48 -5.03 2.82 -3.60
N ALA A 49 -4.28 2.37 -4.60
CA ALA A 49 -4.10 3.08 -5.86
C ALA A 49 -4.73 2.30 -7.01
N TRP A 50 -5.22 3.04 -7.99
CA TRP A 50 -5.71 2.45 -9.22
C TRP A 50 -4.55 2.03 -10.11
N ASN A 51 -4.55 0.79 -10.58
CA ASN A 51 -3.60 0.27 -11.53
C ASN A 51 -4.33 -0.29 -12.78
N PRO A 52 -4.26 0.40 -13.94
CA PRO A 52 -4.91 -0.04 -15.16
C PRO A 52 -4.18 -1.21 -15.85
N GLU A 53 -2.97 -1.56 -15.43
CA GLU A 53 -2.15 -2.60 -16.07
C GLU A 53 -2.42 -4.00 -15.49
N VAL A 54 -3.05 -4.07 -14.32
CA VAL A 54 -3.24 -5.32 -13.58
C VAL A 54 -4.67 -5.84 -13.74
N GLY A 55 -4.79 -7.00 -14.40
CA GLY A 55 -6.07 -7.66 -14.66
C GLY A 55 -6.81 -7.10 -15.87
N GLU A 56 -7.84 -7.83 -16.33
CA GLU A 56 -8.60 -7.46 -17.55
C GLU A 56 -9.32 -6.12 -17.41
N ASN A 57 -9.79 -5.78 -16.21
CA ASN A 57 -10.54 -4.55 -15.93
C ASN A 57 -9.72 -3.51 -15.18
N GLY A 58 -8.43 -3.76 -14.92
CA GLY A 58 -7.65 -2.96 -13.98
C GLY A 58 -7.98 -3.34 -12.54
N SER A 59 -7.13 -2.94 -11.60
CA SER A 59 -7.26 -3.34 -10.20
C SER A 59 -6.92 -2.20 -9.25
N TRP A 60 -7.64 -2.14 -8.13
CA TRP A 60 -7.23 -1.34 -6.98
C TRP A 60 -6.26 -2.17 -6.14
N LEU A 61 -5.08 -1.62 -5.90
CA LEU A 61 -3.99 -2.32 -5.22
C LEU A 61 -3.54 -1.51 -3.99
N ILE A 62 -3.02 -2.18 -2.98
CA ILE A 62 -2.40 -1.61 -1.78
C ILE A 62 -1.17 -0.80 -2.18
N ARG A 63 -1.26 0.51 -2.00
CA ARG A 63 -0.12 1.42 -2.15
C ARG A 63 0.62 1.62 -0.83
N ALA A 64 -0.12 1.73 0.27
CA ALA A 64 0.46 1.91 1.60
C ALA A 64 -0.54 1.61 2.72
N LEU A 65 0.00 1.28 3.89
CA LEU A 65 -0.68 1.36 5.18
C LEU A 65 0.05 2.41 6.01
N GLU A 66 -0.63 3.53 6.33
CA GLU A 66 0.01 4.71 6.91
C GLU A 66 -0.60 5.07 8.26
N ILE A 67 0.19 5.67 9.15
CA ILE A 67 -0.29 6.28 10.40
C ILE A 67 -0.69 7.72 10.09
N ASP A 68 -1.83 8.17 10.61
CA ASP A 68 -2.29 9.55 10.45
C ASP A 68 -1.53 10.52 11.37
N SER A 69 -1.25 11.72 10.87
CA SER A 69 -0.67 12.82 11.67
C SER A 69 -1.65 13.27 12.77
N PRO A 70 -1.14 13.68 13.96
CA PRO A 70 0.28 13.86 14.32
C PRO A 70 0.99 12.59 14.82
N ALA A 71 0.31 11.44 14.88
CA ALA A 71 0.92 10.20 15.36
C ALA A 71 2.04 9.70 14.43
N SER A 72 2.02 10.07 13.14
CA SER A 72 3.12 9.82 12.21
C SER A 72 4.42 10.53 12.59
N ASP A 73 4.32 11.73 13.19
CA ASP A 73 5.47 12.63 13.35
C ASP A 73 6.37 12.21 14.52
N THR A 74 5.86 11.33 15.38
CA THR A 74 6.57 10.74 16.52
C THR A 74 7.18 9.38 16.21
N CYS A 75 6.80 8.76 15.08
CA CYS A 75 7.33 7.48 14.63
C CYS A 75 8.73 7.65 14.03
N LYS A 76 9.73 6.92 14.53
CA LYS A 76 11.02 6.76 13.86
C LYS A 76 11.15 5.31 13.40
N PRO A 77 10.90 5.03 12.12
CA PRO A 77 10.98 3.67 11.62
C PRO A 77 12.38 3.09 11.85
N VAL A 78 12.44 1.84 12.30
CA VAL A 78 13.73 1.17 12.54
C VAL A 78 14.21 0.52 11.25
N SER A 79 15.54 0.36 11.13
CA SER A 79 16.23 -0.11 9.93
C SER A 79 15.53 -1.30 9.27
N SER A 80 15.34 -1.17 7.96
CA SER A 80 14.68 -2.11 7.06
C SER A 80 15.25 -3.53 7.18
N ILE A 81 14.38 -4.50 7.41
CA ILE A 81 14.63 -5.91 7.08
C ILE A 81 14.95 -5.97 5.59
N SER A 82 15.99 -6.71 5.21
CA SER A 82 16.39 -6.80 3.80
C SER A 82 15.30 -7.49 2.97
N SER A 83 15.22 -7.14 1.69
CA SER A 83 14.25 -7.72 0.74
C SER A 83 14.32 -9.25 0.73
N GLU A 84 15.53 -9.83 0.80
CA GLU A 84 15.69 -11.30 0.79
C GLU A 84 15.13 -11.96 2.05
N LYS A 85 15.16 -11.25 3.18
CA LYS A 85 14.68 -11.78 4.46
C LYS A 85 13.17 -11.61 4.60
N ILE A 86 12.55 -10.63 3.96
CA ILE A 86 11.16 -10.29 4.24
C ILE A 86 10.19 -11.41 3.83
N ILE A 87 10.35 -11.98 2.64
CA ILE A 87 9.53 -13.10 2.17
C ILE A 87 9.72 -14.33 3.06
N SER A 88 10.95 -14.60 3.51
CA SER A 88 11.20 -15.73 4.40
C SER A 88 10.46 -15.63 5.73
N LEU A 89 10.29 -14.40 6.26
CA LEU A 89 9.53 -14.17 7.49
C LEU A 89 8.02 -14.34 7.22
N ILE A 90 7.52 -13.77 6.13
CA ILE A 90 6.09 -13.78 5.82
C ILE A 90 5.60 -15.18 5.46
N SER A 91 6.33 -15.89 4.61
CA SER A 91 6.02 -17.27 4.22
C SER A 91 6.06 -18.27 5.38
N SER A 92 6.79 -17.97 6.46
CA SER A 92 6.83 -18.81 7.66
C SER A 92 5.56 -18.69 8.54
N ASN A 93 4.74 -17.66 8.31
CA ASN A 93 3.55 -17.41 9.10
C ASN A 93 2.34 -18.20 8.55
N SER A 94 1.53 -18.76 9.46
CA SER A 94 0.36 -19.56 9.09
C SER A 94 -0.73 -18.79 8.34
N ALA A 95 -0.78 -17.46 8.45
CA ALA A 95 -1.74 -16.62 7.73
C ALA A 95 -1.51 -16.61 6.21
N PHE A 96 -0.31 -16.98 5.74
CA PHE A 96 0.08 -16.97 4.33
C PHE A 96 0.24 -18.37 3.72
N GLN A 97 -0.37 -19.38 4.35
CA GLN A 97 -0.43 -20.73 3.77
C GLN A 97 -1.48 -20.79 2.65
N SER A 98 -1.66 -21.93 1.99
CA SER A 98 -2.79 -22.22 1.08
C SER A 98 -3.00 -21.33 -0.17
N GLY A 99 -2.02 -20.50 -0.54
CA GLY A 99 -2.11 -19.59 -1.69
C GLY A 99 -2.38 -18.13 -1.30
N GLU A 100 -2.63 -17.88 -0.02
CA GLU A 100 -2.81 -16.55 0.56
C GLU A 100 -1.56 -15.68 0.37
N LEU A 101 -0.36 -16.27 0.34
CA LEU A 101 0.87 -15.55 0.02
C LEU A 101 0.85 -14.95 -1.39
N GLU A 102 0.62 -15.77 -2.43
CA GLU A 102 0.60 -15.33 -3.83
C GLU A 102 -0.49 -14.27 -4.05
N LYS A 103 -1.63 -14.45 -3.39
CA LYS A 103 -2.71 -13.46 -3.40
C LYS A 103 -2.27 -12.14 -2.76
N ALA A 104 -1.69 -12.19 -1.57
CA ALA A 104 -1.21 -10.99 -0.87
C ALA A 104 -0.08 -10.29 -1.63
N GLU A 105 0.81 -11.03 -2.31
CA GLU A 105 1.85 -10.47 -3.17
C GLU A 105 1.24 -9.68 -4.34
N GLY A 106 0.24 -10.24 -5.02
CA GLY A 106 -0.45 -9.59 -6.13
C GLY A 106 -1.33 -8.38 -5.76
N GLU A 107 -1.48 -8.08 -4.47
CA GLU A 107 -2.29 -6.95 -4.00
C GLU A 107 -1.51 -5.65 -3.86
N TRP A 108 -0.18 -5.64 -3.99
CA TRP A 108 0.63 -4.44 -3.77
C TRP A 108 1.06 -3.74 -5.06
N VAL A 109 1.14 -2.42 -5.00
CA VAL A 109 1.65 -1.59 -6.09
C VAL A 109 3.17 -1.56 -6.08
N GLU A 110 3.78 -2.00 -7.17
CA GLU A 110 5.17 -1.70 -7.52
C GLU A 110 5.30 -0.20 -7.82
N ARG A 111 6.31 0.47 -7.24
CA ARG A 111 6.52 1.91 -7.46
C ARG A 111 7.35 2.17 -8.71
N GLU A 112 8.29 1.29 -8.99
CA GLU A 112 9.25 1.42 -10.07
C GLU A 112 9.16 0.21 -10.98
N ALA A 113 9.29 0.44 -12.29
CA ALA A 113 9.24 -0.64 -13.27
C ALA A 113 10.38 -1.65 -12.99
N GLY A 114 10.01 -2.90 -12.74
CA GLY A 114 10.95 -3.98 -12.41
C GLY A 114 11.33 -4.04 -10.93
N GLU A 115 10.66 -3.30 -10.04
CA GLU A 115 10.72 -3.52 -8.60
C GLU A 115 10.05 -4.85 -8.26
N GLY A 116 10.72 -5.73 -7.52
CA GLY A 116 10.11 -6.96 -7.02
C GLY A 116 9.13 -6.70 -5.87
N ILE A 117 8.35 -7.72 -5.54
CA ILE A 117 7.44 -7.66 -4.40
C ILE A 117 8.24 -7.56 -3.08
N GLU A 118 9.43 -8.13 -3.04
CA GLU A 118 10.33 -8.14 -1.89
C GLU A 118 10.81 -6.74 -1.53
N GLU A 119 11.25 -5.96 -2.51
CA GLU A 119 11.62 -4.55 -2.32
C GLU A 119 10.41 -3.72 -1.91
N THR A 120 9.26 -3.95 -2.55
CA THR A 120 8.01 -3.25 -2.25
C THR A 120 7.61 -3.44 -0.79
N TRP A 121 7.65 -4.68 -0.31
CA TRP A 121 7.34 -5.03 1.07
C TRP A 121 8.40 -4.55 2.05
N ALA A 122 9.69 -4.70 1.74
CA ALA A 122 10.77 -4.22 2.61
C ALA A 122 10.64 -2.72 2.87
N ARG A 123 10.30 -1.97 1.81
CA ARG A 123 10.04 -0.55 1.85
C ARG A 123 8.78 -0.17 2.62
N ALA A 124 7.69 -0.92 2.45
CA ALA A 124 6.46 -0.71 3.21
C ALA A 124 6.68 -0.91 4.71
N TRP A 125 7.36 -2.00 5.09
CA TRP A 125 7.74 -2.29 6.47
C TRP A 125 8.64 -1.18 7.04
N ALA A 126 9.69 -0.81 6.30
CA ALA A 126 10.64 0.22 6.71
C ALA A 126 10.04 1.63 6.81
N LYS A 127 8.96 1.92 6.09
CA LYS A 127 8.30 3.24 6.17
C LYS A 127 7.39 3.35 7.39
N MET A 128 6.65 2.30 7.73
CA MET A 128 5.58 2.40 8.73
C MET A 128 5.29 1.14 9.55
N GLY A 129 5.70 -0.03 9.05
CA GLY A 129 5.35 -1.32 9.68
C GLY A 129 5.86 -1.42 11.12
N SER A 130 7.10 -1.03 11.36
CA SER A 130 7.69 -1.04 12.71
C SER A 130 7.00 -0.09 13.69
N CYS A 131 6.29 0.94 13.21
CA CYS A 131 5.61 1.90 14.08
C CYS A 131 4.17 1.53 14.38
N LEU A 132 3.50 0.84 13.46
CA LEU A 132 2.10 0.46 13.60
C LEU A 132 1.90 -0.56 14.74
N LEU A 133 2.83 -1.50 14.90
CA LEU A 133 2.70 -2.64 15.82
C LEU A 133 3.32 -2.44 17.21
N GLY A 134 3.71 -1.21 17.53
CA GLY A 134 4.36 -0.83 18.80
C GLY A 134 5.64 -0.06 18.53
N SER A 135 5.93 0.96 19.35
CA SER A 135 7.03 1.92 19.15
C SER A 135 8.31 1.29 18.63
N GLU A 136 8.53 1.39 17.32
CA GLU A 136 9.80 1.03 16.71
C GLU A 136 10.14 -0.46 16.88
N SER A 137 9.16 -1.34 16.66
CA SER A 137 9.39 -2.79 16.82
C SER A 137 10.51 -3.28 15.90
N THR A 138 11.48 -3.95 16.52
CA THR A 138 12.59 -4.66 15.85
C THR A 138 12.35 -6.16 15.80
N ASN A 139 11.21 -6.64 16.30
CA ASN A 139 10.90 -8.05 16.35
C ASN A 139 10.50 -8.56 14.94
N PRO A 140 11.23 -9.54 14.36
CA PRO A 140 10.91 -10.10 13.05
C PRO A 140 9.51 -10.73 12.95
N ASP A 141 8.94 -11.20 14.08
CA ASP A 141 7.61 -11.81 14.13
C ASP A 141 6.47 -10.79 13.90
N ASP A 142 6.80 -9.50 13.90
CA ASP A 142 5.85 -8.41 13.65
C ASP A 142 5.62 -8.18 12.14
N VAL A 143 6.58 -8.58 11.30
CA VAL A 143 6.50 -8.39 9.85
C VAL A 143 5.28 -9.08 9.27
N PRO A 144 5.04 -10.38 9.50
CA PRO A 144 3.91 -11.05 8.87
C PRO A 144 2.57 -10.50 9.38
N VAL A 145 2.52 -10.05 10.64
CA VAL A 145 1.31 -9.43 11.23
C VAL A 145 0.93 -8.15 10.49
N PHE A 146 1.92 -7.33 10.11
CA PHE A 146 1.68 -6.10 9.34
C PHE A 146 1.09 -6.40 7.96
N PHE A 147 1.65 -7.36 7.22
CA PHE A 147 1.16 -7.71 5.89
C PHE A 147 -0.19 -8.43 5.94
N ASP A 148 -0.41 -9.28 6.93
CA ASP A 148 -1.69 -9.97 7.14
C ASP A 148 -2.79 -8.95 7.50
N LEU A 149 -2.47 -7.94 8.31
CA LEU A 149 -3.37 -6.81 8.56
C LEU A 149 -3.71 -6.06 7.27
N ALA A 150 -2.71 -5.68 6.47
CA ALA A 150 -2.93 -4.98 5.20
C ALA A 150 -3.79 -5.81 4.24
N HIS A 151 -3.47 -7.10 4.08
CA HIS A 151 -4.22 -8.06 3.26
C HIS A 151 -5.69 -8.14 3.70
N ARG A 152 -5.95 -8.38 5.00
CA ARG A 152 -7.33 -8.49 5.52
C ARG A 152 -8.14 -7.22 5.34
N ILE A 153 -7.54 -6.05 5.58
CA ILE A 153 -8.22 -4.76 5.39
C ILE A 153 -8.55 -4.57 3.91
N HIS A 154 -7.59 -4.83 3.02
CA HIS A 154 -7.79 -4.69 1.57
C HIS A 154 -8.90 -5.61 1.06
N GLN A 155 -8.92 -6.87 1.51
CA GLN A 155 -9.97 -7.83 1.14
C GLN A 155 -11.38 -7.40 1.59
N LYS A 156 -11.51 -6.68 2.70
CA LYS A 156 -12.80 -6.11 3.13
C LYS A 156 -13.19 -4.81 2.42
N LEU A 157 -12.29 -4.23 1.64
CA LEU A 157 -12.49 -2.98 0.91
C LEU A 157 -12.26 -3.19 -0.60
N PRO A 158 -13.14 -3.97 -1.28
CA PRO A 158 -13.05 -4.24 -2.71
C PRO A 158 -13.51 -3.03 -3.53
N THR A 159 -12.68 -1.97 -3.58
CA THR A 159 -13.03 -0.68 -4.18
C THR A 159 -13.58 -0.79 -5.60
N PHE A 160 -12.99 -1.65 -6.44
CA PHE A 160 -13.49 -1.88 -7.80
C PHE A 160 -14.96 -2.29 -7.79
N SER A 161 -15.30 -3.38 -7.09
CA SER A 161 -16.65 -3.93 -7.05
C SER A 161 -17.65 -2.93 -6.46
N ILE A 162 -17.25 -2.19 -5.41
CA ILE A 162 -18.12 -1.18 -4.79
C ILE A 162 -18.51 -0.09 -5.79
N LEU A 163 -17.56 0.38 -6.59
CA LEU A 163 -17.80 1.42 -7.59
C LEU A 163 -18.57 0.86 -8.79
N ASP A 164 -18.17 -0.32 -9.29
CA ASP A 164 -18.78 -0.98 -10.44
C ASP A 164 -20.26 -1.34 -10.19
N ASP A 165 -20.60 -1.83 -8.98
CA ASP A 165 -21.97 -2.12 -8.57
C ASP A 165 -22.89 -0.87 -8.53
N SER A 166 -22.29 0.33 -8.56
CA SER A 166 -22.99 1.62 -8.62
C SER A 166 -22.80 2.32 -9.97
N ASP A 167 -22.48 1.57 -11.03
CA ASP A 167 -22.25 2.06 -12.40
C ASP A 167 -21.06 3.04 -12.54
N ILE A 168 -20.14 3.07 -11.56
CA ILE A 168 -18.89 3.83 -11.62
C ILE A 168 -17.78 2.87 -12.04
N SER A 169 -17.63 2.72 -13.35
CA SER A 169 -16.64 1.81 -13.95
C SER A 169 -15.55 2.57 -14.71
N PRO A 170 -14.36 1.96 -14.91
CA PRO A 170 -13.33 2.56 -15.74
C PRO A 170 -13.80 2.78 -17.20
N ALA A 171 -13.64 3.99 -17.73
CA ALA A 171 -14.11 4.35 -19.08
C ALA A 171 -13.32 5.51 -19.70
N GLU A 172 -13.16 5.52 -21.03
CA GLU A 172 -12.44 6.59 -21.75
C GLU A 172 -13.21 7.92 -21.78
N ASP A 173 -14.51 7.85 -22.04
CA ASP A 173 -15.34 9.03 -22.35
C ASP A 173 -16.35 9.37 -21.23
N THR A 174 -16.19 8.77 -20.05
CA THR A 174 -17.08 9.02 -18.90
C THR A 174 -16.33 9.75 -17.81
N SER A 175 -16.98 10.74 -17.21
CA SER A 175 -16.45 11.49 -16.09
C SER A 175 -17.44 11.49 -14.94
N TYR A 176 -16.93 11.47 -13.72
CA TYR A 176 -17.70 11.31 -12.50
C TYR A 176 -17.66 12.57 -11.62
N GLU A 177 -18.64 12.67 -10.71
CA GLU A 177 -18.61 13.65 -9.63
C GLU A 177 -17.91 13.11 -8.40
N LEU A 178 -17.16 13.98 -7.71
CA LEU A 178 -16.47 13.60 -6.47
C LEU A 178 -17.46 13.14 -5.40
N SER A 179 -18.57 13.86 -5.26
CA SER A 179 -19.62 13.53 -4.30
C SER A 179 -20.26 12.17 -4.58
N GLU A 180 -20.42 11.82 -5.85
CA GLU A 180 -20.99 10.54 -6.26
C GLU A 180 -20.07 9.38 -5.81
N ILE A 181 -18.79 9.41 -6.19
CA ILE A 181 -17.79 8.41 -5.81
C ILE A 181 -17.73 8.26 -4.28
N LEU A 182 -17.57 9.36 -3.54
CA LEU A 182 -17.43 9.31 -2.09
C LEU A 182 -18.72 8.85 -1.39
N SER A 183 -19.89 9.17 -1.95
CA SER A 183 -21.18 8.72 -1.41
C SER A 183 -21.37 7.21 -1.56
N VAL A 184 -20.99 6.64 -2.70
CA VAL A 184 -21.05 5.19 -2.96
C VAL A 184 -20.14 4.45 -1.99
N ILE A 185 -18.91 4.92 -1.82
CA ILE A 185 -17.96 4.34 -0.87
C ILE A 185 -18.50 4.41 0.57
N LYS A 186 -18.98 5.59 1.00
CA LYS A 186 -19.52 5.77 2.35
C LYS A 186 -20.74 4.90 2.61
N THR A 187 -21.64 4.79 1.64
CA THR A 187 -22.88 3.99 1.78
C THR A 187 -22.58 2.50 1.85
N SER A 188 -21.62 2.04 1.04
CA SER A 188 -21.28 0.61 0.94
C SER A 188 -20.40 0.12 2.08
N THR A 189 -19.50 0.98 2.59
CA THR A 189 -18.45 0.57 3.53
C THR A 189 -18.54 1.24 4.90
N GLY A 190 -19.27 2.36 5.01
CA GLY A 190 -19.27 3.21 6.20
C GLY A 190 -18.04 4.12 6.35
N TYR A 191 -17.06 4.03 5.45
CA TYR A 191 -15.85 4.84 5.51
C TYR A 191 -16.03 6.19 4.83
N ASN A 192 -15.64 7.26 5.51
CA ASN A 192 -15.45 8.57 4.88
C ASN A 192 -14.09 8.58 4.17
N ALA A 193 -14.02 7.99 2.99
CA ALA A 193 -12.79 7.89 2.22
C ALA A 193 -12.36 9.24 1.64
N LEU A 194 -11.07 9.33 1.30
CA LEU A 194 -10.50 10.46 0.56
C LEU A 194 -10.01 9.98 -0.80
N LEU A 195 -10.55 10.56 -1.86
CA LEU A 195 -10.05 10.37 -3.22
C LEU A 195 -8.88 11.32 -3.46
N THR A 196 -7.88 10.91 -4.24
CA THR A 196 -6.83 11.78 -4.77
C THR A 196 -6.71 11.60 -6.27
N CYS A 197 -6.48 12.71 -6.99
CA CYS A 197 -6.35 12.71 -8.44
C CYS A 197 -4.93 13.10 -8.88
N ALA A 198 -4.47 12.51 -9.97
CA ALA A 198 -3.32 12.96 -10.73
C ALA A 198 -3.77 14.04 -11.73
N ASP A 199 -2.93 15.07 -11.90
CA ASP A 199 -3.18 16.21 -12.79
C ASP A 199 -4.57 16.85 -12.58
N ASP A 200 -5.05 16.82 -11.33
CA ASP A 200 -6.36 17.30 -10.89
C ASP A 200 -7.57 16.68 -11.61
N LEU A 201 -7.45 15.58 -12.36
CA LEU A 201 -8.60 15.00 -13.09
C LEU A 201 -8.66 13.49 -13.00
N SER A 202 -7.52 12.81 -13.03
CA SER A 202 -7.49 11.36 -13.16
C SER A 202 -7.44 10.70 -11.79
N ILE A 203 -8.35 9.76 -11.49
CA ILE A 203 -8.29 9.01 -10.23
C ILE A 203 -6.92 8.35 -10.08
N GLN A 204 -6.25 8.63 -8.97
CA GLN A 204 -4.95 8.04 -8.64
C GLN A 204 -5.06 7.09 -7.46
N SER A 205 -5.73 7.52 -6.39
CA SER A 205 -5.80 6.73 -5.17
C SER A 205 -7.01 7.04 -4.31
N ILE A 206 -7.34 6.12 -3.42
CA ILE A 206 -8.34 6.27 -2.38
C ILE A 206 -7.74 5.90 -1.03
N SER A 207 -8.01 6.70 -0.01
CA SER A 207 -7.54 6.49 1.35
C SER A 207 -8.71 6.23 2.29
N TYR A 208 -8.65 5.14 3.04
CA TYR A 208 -9.66 4.71 4.00
C TYR A 208 -9.17 4.92 5.42
N PRO A 209 -9.73 5.89 6.18
CA PRO A 209 -9.38 6.10 7.59
C PRO A 209 -9.91 4.94 8.45
N ILE A 210 -9.02 4.30 9.20
CA ILE A 210 -9.33 3.09 9.98
C ILE A 210 -9.03 3.34 11.46
N SER A 211 -9.88 2.77 12.32
CA SER A 211 -9.59 2.56 13.73
C SER A 211 -9.31 1.07 13.95
N LEU A 212 -8.18 0.78 14.60
CA LEU A 212 -7.80 -0.58 14.97
C LEU A 212 -8.10 -0.80 16.46
N SER A 213 -8.59 -1.99 16.78
CA SER A 213 -8.87 -2.40 18.15
C SER A 213 -8.63 -3.91 18.32
N GLY A 214 -8.70 -4.41 19.54
CA GLY A 214 -8.51 -5.83 19.83
C GLY A 214 -7.04 -6.22 20.01
N SER A 215 -6.78 -7.52 19.91
CA SER A 215 -5.45 -8.10 20.17
C SER A 215 -4.55 -7.98 18.94
N ARG A 216 -3.25 -8.21 19.14
CA ARG A 216 -2.28 -8.22 18.03
C ARG A 216 -2.47 -9.39 17.06
N GLU A 217 -2.90 -10.55 17.57
CA GLU A 217 -3.11 -11.76 16.77
C GLU A 217 -4.42 -11.72 15.98
N SER A 218 -5.40 -10.98 16.48
CA SER A 218 -6.72 -10.80 15.86
C SER A 218 -7.17 -9.35 16.00
N PRO A 219 -6.55 -8.42 15.25
CA PRO A 219 -6.96 -7.03 15.23
C PRO A 219 -8.31 -6.89 14.53
N ASP A 220 -9.23 -6.17 15.15
CA ASP A 220 -10.46 -5.74 14.51
C ASP A 220 -10.30 -4.32 13.98
N PHE A 221 -10.94 -4.03 12.86
CA PHE A 221 -10.79 -2.75 12.16
C PHE A 221 -12.16 -2.22 11.75
N SER A 222 -12.40 -0.96 12.11
CA SER A 222 -13.66 -0.27 11.87
C SER A 222 -13.44 1.05 11.14
N PRO A 223 -14.48 1.59 10.49
CA PRO A 223 -14.46 2.95 9.99
C PRO A 223 -14.13 3.95 11.09
N ARG A 224 -13.43 5.01 10.70
CA ARG A 224 -13.13 6.16 11.56
C ARG A 224 -13.43 7.45 10.80
N GLU A 225 -13.79 8.49 11.54
CA GLU A 225 -13.82 9.84 10.97
C GLU A 225 -12.40 10.27 10.55
N PRO A 226 -12.24 10.91 9.39
CA PRO A 226 -10.93 11.39 8.95
C PRO A 226 -10.40 12.40 9.96
N ALA A 227 -9.14 12.28 10.36
CA ALA A 227 -8.52 13.21 11.31
C ALA A 227 -8.12 14.54 10.63
N PHE A 228 -8.36 14.66 9.32
CA PHE A 228 -7.78 15.71 8.49
C PHE A 228 -8.59 17.00 8.59
N HIS A 229 -8.04 17.99 9.29
CA HIS A 229 -8.53 19.36 9.22
C HIS A 229 -8.23 20.04 7.86
N ASP A 230 -7.32 19.49 7.04
CA ASP A 230 -6.79 20.17 5.83
C ASP A 230 -6.62 19.31 4.56
N ALA A 231 -7.08 18.05 4.52
CA ALA A 231 -6.92 17.22 3.33
C ALA A 231 -7.99 17.55 2.27
N SER A 232 -7.71 18.55 1.43
CA SER A 232 -8.42 18.73 0.15
C SER A 232 -8.24 17.46 -0.69
N SER A 233 -9.31 16.99 -1.32
CA SER A 233 -9.35 15.77 -2.15
C SER A 233 -8.42 15.79 -3.37
N GLY A 234 -7.67 16.86 -3.63
CA GLY A 234 -6.82 16.96 -4.84
C GLY A 234 -7.57 16.68 -6.15
N CYS A 235 -8.90 16.66 -6.11
CA CYS A 235 -9.82 16.28 -7.16
C CYS A 235 -10.89 17.38 -7.23
N PRO A 236 -11.32 17.79 -8.42
CA PRO A 236 -12.39 18.76 -8.63
C PRO A 236 -13.73 18.16 -8.20
N SER A 237 -14.74 19.00 -8.07
CA SER A 237 -16.11 18.54 -7.76
C SER A 237 -16.70 17.62 -8.84
N SER A 238 -16.29 17.79 -10.09
CA SER A 238 -16.82 17.09 -11.26
C SER A 238 -15.77 16.96 -12.36
N GLY A 239 -15.99 16.05 -13.30
CA GLY A 239 -15.07 15.84 -14.44
C GLY A 239 -13.93 14.87 -14.12
N ILE A 240 -14.09 14.06 -13.06
CA ILE A 240 -13.07 13.09 -12.63
C ILE A 240 -13.05 11.93 -13.62
N ILE A 241 -11.86 11.60 -14.13
CA ILE A 241 -11.64 10.52 -15.10
C ILE A 241 -11.18 9.26 -14.38
N TYR A 242 -11.91 8.15 -14.61
CA TYR A 242 -11.53 6.83 -14.14
C TYR A 242 -11.00 6.00 -15.31
N HIS A 243 -9.67 5.98 -15.50
CA HIS A 243 -9.07 5.40 -16.70
C HIS A 243 -9.29 3.89 -16.82
N PRO A 244 -9.67 3.39 -18.01
CA PRO A 244 -9.83 1.97 -18.27
C PRO A 244 -8.51 1.20 -18.19
N SER A 245 -8.63 -0.12 -18.11
CA SER A 245 -7.45 -1.00 -18.13
C SER A 245 -6.76 -0.94 -19.48
N LEU A 246 -5.44 -1.08 -19.50
CA LEU A 246 -4.69 -1.11 -20.77
C LEU A 246 -5.12 -2.28 -21.66
N LEU A 247 -5.56 -3.40 -21.07
CA LEU A 247 -6.06 -4.55 -21.81
C LEU A 247 -7.41 -4.29 -22.48
N SER A 248 -8.29 -3.51 -21.84
CA SER A 248 -9.59 -3.14 -22.40
C SER A 248 -9.47 -2.18 -23.59
N LEU A 249 -8.36 -1.44 -23.67
CA LEU A 249 -8.03 -0.54 -24.79
C LEU A 249 -7.49 -1.28 -26.02
N LEU A 250 -7.08 -2.54 -25.88
CA LEU A 250 -6.62 -3.33 -27.00
C LEU A 250 -7.81 -3.66 -27.91
N PRO A 251 -7.67 -3.59 -29.25
CA PRO A 251 -8.70 -4.04 -30.16
C PRO A 251 -9.05 -5.48 -29.82
N LYS A 252 -10.28 -5.72 -29.35
CA LYS A 252 -10.77 -7.09 -29.12
C LYS A 252 -10.55 -7.85 -30.42
N LYS A 253 -9.59 -8.79 -30.41
CA LYS A 253 -9.36 -9.66 -31.56
C LYS A 253 -10.67 -10.40 -31.75
N ASN A 254 -11.47 -9.99 -32.75
CA ASN A 254 -12.64 -10.75 -33.18
C ASN A 254 -12.21 -12.22 -33.23
N PRO A 255 -12.97 -13.17 -32.65
CA PRO A 255 -12.64 -14.57 -32.78
C PRO A 255 -12.52 -14.85 -34.28
N GLN A 256 -11.27 -14.93 -34.76
CA GLN A 256 -11.03 -15.34 -36.13
C GLN A 256 -11.69 -16.70 -36.21
N PRO A 257 -12.58 -16.93 -37.20
CA PRO A 257 -13.13 -18.26 -37.39
C PRO A 257 -11.95 -19.21 -37.47
N THR A 258 -11.87 -20.11 -36.50
CA THR A 258 -10.88 -21.17 -36.48
C THR A 258 -11.02 -21.85 -37.84
N HIS A 259 -10.04 -21.64 -38.71
CA HIS A 259 -9.93 -22.39 -39.95
C HIS A 259 -9.75 -23.83 -39.52
N THR A 260 -10.87 -24.53 -39.39
CA THR A 260 -10.90 -25.96 -39.25
C THR A 260 -10.30 -26.46 -40.55
N TRP A 261 -9.12 -27.06 -40.47
CA TRP A 261 -8.47 -27.65 -41.62
C TRP A 261 -9.38 -28.75 -42.16
N ASP A 262 -10.15 -28.43 -43.19
CA ASP A 262 -10.99 -29.38 -43.91
C ASP A 262 -10.05 -30.30 -44.70
N PRO A 263 -9.97 -31.63 -44.44
CA PRO A 263 -8.93 -32.49 -44.99
C PRO A 263 -8.98 -32.72 -46.52
N ILE A 264 -9.89 -32.08 -47.25
CA ILE A 264 -10.28 -32.54 -48.60
C ILE A 264 -9.54 -31.82 -49.75
N PHE A 265 -8.81 -30.73 -49.50
CA PHE A 265 -7.99 -30.10 -50.56
C PHE A 265 -6.52 -29.96 -50.15
N ARG A 266 -5.77 -31.05 -50.32
CA ARG A 266 -4.31 -30.96 -50.45
C ARG A 266 -3.98 -30.57 -51.90
N PRO A 267 -3.52 -29.35 -52.20
CA PRO A 267 -3.04 -29.05 -53.55
C PRO A 267 -1.83 -29.94 -53.87
N SER A 268 -1.81 -30.49 -55.09
CA SER A 268 -0.73 -31.35 -55.57
C SER A 268 0.64 -30.66 -55.44
N PRO A 269 1.72 -31.40 -55.09
CA PRO A 269 3.06 -30.83 -55.01
C PRO A 269 3.44 -30.17 -56.32
N ARG A 270 3.85 -28.90 -56.28
CA ARG A 270 4.42 -28.24 -57.47
C ARG A 270 5.78 -28.88 -57.80
N PRO A 271 6.10 -29.09 -59.10
CA PRO A 271 7.40 -29.63 -59.49
C PRO A 271 8.55 -28.72 -59.04
N ILE A 272 9.56 -29.31 -58.43
CA ILE A 272 10.81 -28.61 -58.06
C ILE A 272 11.51 -28.24 -59.37
N LYS A 273 11.52 -26.95 -59.73
CA LYS A 273 12.45 -26.42 -60.73
C LYS A 273 13.79 -26.19 -60.04
N ASN A 274 14.83 -26.80 -60.61
CA ASN A 274 16.24 -26.76 -60.22
C ASN A 274 16.67 -25.43 -59.60
N ILE A 275 17.00 -25.45 -58.31
CA ILE A 275 17.78 -24.41 -57.64
C ILE A 275 19.26 -24.72 -57.92
N PRO A 276 20.06 -23.77 -58.44
CA PRO A 276 21.50 -23.98 -58.61
C PRO A 276 22.18 -24.19 -57.26
N THR A 277 22.96 -25.26 -57.16
CA THR A 277 23.78 -25.61 -56.00
C THR A 277 24.79 -24.48 -55.70
N PRO A 278 24.84 -23.92 -54.48
CA PRO A 278 25.95 -23.05 -54.08
C PRO A 278 27.23 -23.87 -54.00
N GLN A 279 28.24 -23.48 -54.77
CA GLN A 279 29.60 -24.00 -54.65
C GLN A 279 30.18 -23.50 -53.31
N ILE A 280 30.41 -24.41 -52.37
CA ILE A 280 31.13 -24.12 -51.13
C ILE A 280 32.62 -24.30 -51.45
N GLU A 281 33.37 -23.20 -51.55
CA GLU A 281 34.84 -23.25 -51.51
C GLU A 281 35.33 -23.33 -50.04
N PRO A 282 36.38 -24.11 -49.75
CA PRO A 282 36.87 -24.30 -48.39
C PRO A 282 37.92 -23.25 -47.98
N THR A 283 38.06 -23.11 -46.66
CA THR A 283 39.08 -22.36 -45.88
C THR A 283 38.69 -20.91 -45.55
N LYS A 284 38.75 -20.46 -44.28
CA LYS A 284 39.88 -20.55 -43.34
C LYS A 284 39.42 -20.73 -41.88
N LYS A 285 40.20 -21.53 -41.14
CA LYS A 285 40.18 -21.64 -39.67
C LYS A 285 40.35 -20.25 -39.04
N LEU A 286 39.50 -19.91 -38.08
CA LEU A 286 39.75 -18.83 -37.13
C LEU A 286 40.19 -19.49 -35.82
N ASP A 287 41.48 -19.40 -35.53
CA ASP A 287 42.09 -20.02 -34.36
C ASP A 287 41.69 -19.29 -33.07
N PHE A 288 41.28 -20.11 -32.10
CA PHE A 288 40.90 -19.76 -30.75
C PHE A 288 42.16 -19.45 -29.93
N VAL A 289 42.39 -18.19 -29.54
CA VAL A 289 43.54 -17.80 -28.70
C VAL A 289 43.13 -17.77 -27.24
N PHE A 290 43.55 -18.80 -26.49
CA PHE A 290 43.58 -18.84 -25.03
C PHE A 290 44.61 -17.82 -24.50
N GLY A 291 44.15 -16.72 -23.90
CA GLY A 291 44.99 -15.79 -23.14
C GLY A 291 44.90 -16.07 -21.63
N LYS A 292 45.95 -16.67 -21.07
CA LYS A 292 46.15 -16.88 -19.63
C LYS A 292 46.08 -15.56 -18.84
N MET A 293 45.25 -15.51 -17.80
CA MET A 293 45.38 -14.54 -16.71
C MET A 293 46.37 -15.11 -15.68
N GLU A 294 47.57 -14.55 -15.67
CA GLU A 294 48.61 -14.87 -14.69
C GLU A 294 48.77 -13.70 -13.71
N ARG A 295 48.82 -14.08 -12.44
CA ARG A 295 48.92 -13.27 -11.22
C ARG A 295 50.24 -12.50 -11.19
N ARG A 296 50.24 -11.19 -10.91
CA ARG A 296 51.40 -10.48 -10.33
C ARG A 296 50.98 -9.40 -9.33
N GLU A 297 51.37 -9.65 -8.08
CA GLU A 297 51.49 -8.71 -6.96
C GLU A 297 52.65 -7.72 -7.13
N LYS A 298 52.55 -6.62 -6.37
CA LYS A 298 53.60 -5.69 -5.87
C LYS A 298 54.17 -4.70 -6.90
N ASP A 299 54.16 -3.37 -6.67
CA ASP A 299 54.80 -2.64 -5.57
C ASP A 299 54.42 -1.13 -5.56
N LYS A 300 54.34 -0.56 -4.34
CA LYS A 300 54.76 0.80 -3.88
C LYS A 300 54.17 2.08 -4.52
N GLU A 301 54.05 3.24 -3.87
CA GLU A 301 54.07 3.75 -2.49
C GLU A 301 53.83 5.28 -2.64
N THR A 302 52.99 5.88 -1.78
CA THR A 302 52.84 7.34 -1.50
C THR A 302 52.65 8.37 -2.63
N GLN A 303 51.48 9.02 -2.62
CA GLN A 303 51.44 10.49 -2.51
C GLN A 303 50.09 10.99 -1.93
N LYS A 304 50.21 12.08 -1.18
CA LYS A 304 49.29 12.70 -0.23
C LYS A 304 48.66 13.93 -0.92
N ALA A 305 47.33 14.09 -0.90
CA ALA A 305 46.66 15.40 -1.02
C ALA A 305 45.14 15.30 -0.78
N ASP A 306 44.73 15.90 0.34
CA ASP A 306 43.61 16.85 0.51
C ASP A 306 42.16 16.47 0.16
N SER A 307 41.38 16.30 1.24
CA SER A 307 39.91 16.27 1.28
C SER A 307 39.27 17.65 1.03
N PRO A 308 38.12 17.74 0.35
CA PRO A 308 37.31 18.96 0.35
C PRO A 308 36.37 19.02 1.57
N VAL A 309 36.52 20.09 2.33
CA VAL A 309 35.60 20.57 3.38
C VAL A 309 34.35 21.15 2.72
N TRP A 310 33.17 20.59 2.99
CA TRP A 310 31.90 21.25 2.69
C TRP A 310 31.40 22.00 3.93
N GLY A 311 31.39 23.33 3.80
CA GLY A 311 31.05 24.27 4.85
C GLY A 311 29.57 24.27 5.23
N LYS A 312 29.34 24.33 6.54
CA LYS A 312 28.10 24.80 7.17
C LYS A 312 27.76 26.19 6.65
N ARG A 313 26.47 26.46 6.45
CA ARG A 313 25.94 27.83 6.41
C ARG A 313 24.80 27.92 7.40
N ASP A 314 24.90 28.96 8.21
CA ASP A 314 24.23 29.14 9.48
C ASP A 314 22.77 29.58 9.35
N ARG A 315 22.13 29.39 10.50
CA ARG A 315 20.82 29.85 10.94
C ARG A 315 20.89 31.35 11.29
N ASP A 316 19.71 31.98 11.26
CA ASP A 316 19.33 33.28 11.86
C ASP A 316 19.45 34.52 10.94
N GLU A 317 18.29 35.02 10.46
CA GLU A 317 17.69 36.31 10.87
C GLU A 317 16.35 36.57 10.12
N LEU A 318 15.33 36.93 10.91
CA LEU A 318 13.97 37.48 10.60
C LEU A 318 12.86 36.55 10.08
#